data_AF-A0A916FZ09-F1
#
_entry.id   AF-A0A916FZ09-F1
#
_cell.length_a   1.000
_cell.length_b   1.000
_cell.length_c   1.000
_cell.angle_alpha   90.00
_cell.angle_beta   90.00
_cell.angle_gamma   90.00
#
_symmetry.space_group_name_H-M   'P 1'
#
loop_
_entity.id
_entity.type
_entity.pdbx_description
1 polymer ?
#
loop_
_entity_poly.entity_id
_entity_poly.type
_entity_poly.pdbx_seq_one_letter_code
_entity_poly.pdbx_strand_id
1 'polypeptide(L)'
;MKQRRGRNRGARGFTLIEVMIVILIVLALGGLVAYNLLGTKEKADDDLVKIDMNTLKQALKNFRFTHNRYPTDEEGLRVLWDKEAAIDEDVQKKWTKLTEAPMAKDRYGNEWGYRQKSEHTEDEDAYDLWSYGRDKTEGTDDDIVSWDKDAESGGTSGDSSGSTGTTGG
;
A
#
# COMPACT_ATOMS: atom_id res chain seq x y z
N MET A 1 -11.40 37.19 -78.55
CA MET A 1 -10.66 36.48 -77.48
C MET A 1 -11.46 36.60 -76.19
N LYS A 2 -11.88 35.48 -75.58
CA LYS A 2 -12.87 35.42 -74.49
C LYS A 2 -12.15 35.11 -73.18
N GLN A 3 -11.90 36.14 -72.36
CA GLN A 3 -11.19 35.98 -71.09
C GLN A 3 -12.10 35.30 -70.05
N ARG A 4 -11.67 34.14 -69.55
CA ARG A 4 -12.32 33.40 -68.46
C ARG A 4 -11.85 33.99 -67.13
N ARG A 5 -12.75 34.62 -66.36
CA ARG A 5 -12.48 35.07 -65.00
C ARG A 5 -12.44 33.87 -64.05
N GLY A 6 -11.25 33.53 -63.55
CA GLY A 6 -11.06 32.59 -62.45
C GLY A 6 -11.67 33.14 -61.17
N ARG A 7 -12.59 32.39 -60.57
CA ARG A 7 -13.26 32.74 -59.32
C ARG A 7 -12.28 32.43 -58.17
N ASN A 8 -11.59 33.44 -57.66
CA ASN A 8 -10.77 33.33 -56.45
C ASN A 8 -11.67 32.82 -55.31
N ARG A 9 -11.48 31.57 -54.91
CA ARG A 9 -12.02 31.07 -53.64
C ARG A 9 -11.19 31.73 -52.56
N GLY A 10 -11.74 32.77 -51.94
CA GLY A 10 -11.05 33.52 -50.89
C GLY A 10 -10.56 32.55 -49.81
N ALA A 11 -9.27 32.60 -49.52
CA ALA A 11 -8.70 31.93 -48.37
C ALA A 11 -9.40 32.50 -47.13
N ARG A 12 -10.18 31.67 -46.44
CA ARG A 12 -10.80 32.03 -45.17
C ARG A 12 -9.67 32.08 -44.14
N GLY A 13 -9.36 33.28 -43.67
CA GLY A 13 -8.36 33.49 -42.62
C GLY A 13 -8.84 32.93 -41.29
N PHE A 14 -7.89 32.42 -40.50
CA PHE A 14 -8.12 31.94 -39.14
C PHE A 14 -8.60 33.11 -38.27
N THR A 15 -9.62 32.89 -37.45
CA THR A 15 -10.13 33.93 -36.55
C THR A 15 -9.41 33.86 -35.21
N LEU A 16 -9.17 35.01 -34.57
CA LEU A 16 -8.56 35.06 -33.23
C LEU A 16 -9.42 34.29 -32.21
N ILE A 17 -10.74 34.36 -32.35
CA ILE A 17 -11.68 33.68 -31.44
C ILE A 17 -11.55 32.15 -31.51
N GLU A 18 -11.21 31.59 -32.68
CA GLU A 18 -11.01 30.15 -32.85
C GLU A 18 -9.78 29.67 -32.08
N VAL A 19 -8.69 30.44 -32.09
CA VAL A 19 -7.50 30.14 -31.27
C VAL A 19 -7.81 30.29 -29.77
N MET A 20 -8.58 31.31 -29.38
CA MET A 20 -8.96 31.51 -27.98
C MET A 20 -9.78 30.35 -27.42
N ILE A 21 -10.77 29.86 -28.18
CA ILE A 21 -11.59 28.72 -27.77
C ILE A 21 -10.74 27.46 -27.64
N VAL A 22 -9.82 27.22 -28.59
CA VAL A 22 -8.93 26.05 -28.54
C VAL A 22 -8.06 26.06 -27.29
N ILE A 23 -7.43 27.19 -26.96
CA ILE A 23 -6.59 27.30 -25.76
C ILE A 23 -7.44 27.09 -24.50
N LEU A 24 -8.66 27.64 -24.45
CA LEU A 24 -9.57 27.47 -23.33
C LEU A 24 -9.94 25.98 -23.12
N ILE A 25 -10.23 25.24 -24.20
CA ILE A 25 -10.54 23.81 -24.13
C ILE A 25 -9.30 23.01 -23.69
N VAL A 26 -8.11 23.32 -24.21
CA VAL A 26 -6.86 22.63 -23.82
C VAL A 26 -6.55 22.85 -22.33
N LEU A 27 -6.70 24.08 -21.83
CA LEU A 27 -6.51 24.37 -20.41
C LEU A 27 -7.53 23.66 -19.52
N ALA A 28 -8.81 23.63 -19.93
CA ALA A 28 -9.87 22.94 -19.21
C ALA A 28 -9.65 21.42 -19.15
N LEU A 29 -9.31 20.80 -20.29
CA LEU A 29 -9.01 19.37 -20.35
C LEU A 29 -7.72 19.02 -19.60
N GLY A 30 -6.70 19.88 -19.67
CA GLY A 30 -5.45 19.72 -18.92
C GLY A 30 -5.69 19.61 -17.40
N GLY A 31 -6.63 20.40 -16.86
CA GLY A 31 -7.01 20.32 -15.44
C GLY A 31 -7.70 19.01 -15.06
N LEU A 32 -8.55 18.45 -15.92
CA LEU A 32 -9.30 17.21 -15.64
C LEU A 32 -8.42 15.96 -15.67
N VAL A 33 -7.43 15.91 -16.57
CA VAL A 33 -6.51 14.77 -16.68
C VAL A 33 -5.61 14.65 -15.45
N ALA A 34 -5.21 15.78 -14.84
CA ALA A 34 -4.38 15.77 -13.64
C ALA A 34 -5.09 15.15 -12.42
N TYR A 35 -6.39 15.42 -12.24
CA TYR A 35 -7.14 14.95 -11.06
C TYR A 35 -7.31 13.42 -11.00
N ASN A 36 -7.46 12.75 -12.15
CA ASN A 36 -7.71 11.30 -12.20
C ASN A 36 -6.50 10.42 -11.83
N LEU A 37 -5.29 10.98 -11.85
CA LEU A 37 -4.06 10.23 -11.55
C LEU A 37 -3.78 10.11 -10.05
N LEU A 38 -4.26 11.05 -9.23
CA LEU A 38 -3.87 11.13 -7.81
C LEU A 38 -4.55 10.03 -6.96
N GLY A 39 -5.87 9.83 -7.11
CA GLY A 39 -6.60 8.87 -6.27
C GLY A 39 -6.29 7.38 -6.53
N THR A 40 -5.85 7.04 -7.74
CA THR A 40 -5.52 5.64 -8.10
C THR A 40 -4.19 5.19 -7.49
N LYS A 41 -3.27 6.14 -7.28
CA LYS A 41 -1.95 5.84 -6.74
C LYS A 41 -2.00 5.44 -5.27
N GLU A 42 -2.81 6.15 -4.48
CA GLU A 42 -2.90 5.94 -3.02
C GLU A 42 -3.36 4.52 -2.68
N LYS A 43 -4.45 4.06 -3.31
CA LYS A 43 -4.94 2.70 -3.11
C LYS A 43 -3.93 1.63 -3.57
N ALA A 44 -3.20 1.91 -4.65
CA ALA A 44 -2.18 0.99 -5.14
C ALA A 44 -0.99 0.90 -4.16
N ASP A 45 -0.58 2.02 -3.56
CA ASP A 45 0.49 2.04 -2.57
C ASP A 45 0.09 1.26 -1.31
N ASP A 46 -1.13 1.42 -0.79
CA ASP A 46 -1.66 0.63 0.33
C ASP A 46 -1.68 -0.88 0.04
N ASP A 47 -2.14 -1.28 -1.15
CA ASP A 47 -2.20 -2.68 -1.55
C ASP A 47 -0.79 -3.27 -1.69
N LEU A 48 0.18 -2.50 -2.19
CA LEU A 48 1.58 -2.90 -2.24
C LEU A 48 2.19 -3.06 -0.84
N VAL A 49 1.90 -2.16 0.10
CA VAL A 49 2.34 -2.31 1.51
C VAL A 49 1.78 -3.60 2.11
N LYS A 50 0.51 -3.94 1.86
CA LYS A 50 -0.07 -5.21 2.33
C LYS A 50 0.63 -6.44 1.75
N ILE A 51 1.03 -6.38 0.46
CA ILE A 51 1.79 -7.45 -0.19
C ILE A 51 3.17 -7.61 0.47
N ASP A 52 3.88 -6.49 0.68
CA ASP A 52 5.19 -6.50 1.34
C ASP A 52 5.09 -7.01 2.78
N MET A 53 4.07 -6.54 3.51
CA MET A 53 3.78 -7.02 4.86
C MET A 53 3.54 -8.53 4.86
N ASN A 54 2.78 -9.07 3.92
CA ASN A 54 2.56 -10.51 3.84
C ASN A 54 3.86 -11.28 3.54
N THR A 55 4.78 -10.69 2.77
CA THR A 55 6.12 -11.26 2.54
C THR A 55 6.93 -11.29 3.83
N LEU A 56 6.91 -10.20 4.61
CA LEU A 56 7.54 -10.15 5.94
C LEU A 56 6.92 -11.15 6.91
N LYS A 57 5.58 -11.25 6.96
CA LYS A 57 4.86 -12.23 7.79
C LYS A 57 5.29 -13.66 7.48
N GLN A 58 5.48 -14.01 6.20
CA GLN A 58 5.97 -15.33 5.79
C GLN A 58 7.42 -15.57 6.21
N ALA A 59 8.30 -14.58 6.01
CA ALA A 59 9.69 -14.66 6.45
C ALA A 59 9.80 -14.83 7.97
N LEU A 60 9.02 -14.08 8.75
CA LEU A 60 8.93 -14.22 10.20
C LEU A 60 8.45 -15.62 10.63
N LYS A 61 7.42 -16.16 9.96
CA LYS A 61 6.96 -17.54 10.22
C LYS A 61 8.05 -18.57 9.93
N ASN A 62 8.79 -18.42 8.84
CA ASN A 62 9.90 -19.32 8.49
C ASN A 62 11.06 -19.20 9.50
N PHE A 63 11.34 -17.98 9.98
CA PHE A 63 12.30 -17.76 11.05
C PHE A 63 11.88 -18.51 12.32
N ARG A 64 10.62 -18.36 12.75
CA ARG A 64 10.07 -19.11 13.89
C ARG A 64 10.13 -20.62 13.68
N PHE A 65 9.84 -21.11 12.48
CA PHE A 65 9.93 -22.54 12.19
C PHE A 65 11.35 -23.10 12.37
N THR A 66 12.37 -22.32 12.03
CA THR A 66 13.78 -22.75 12.08
C THR A 66 14.40 -22.56 13.47
N HIS A 67 13.99 -21.50 14.18
CA HIS A 67 14.60 -21.05 15.44
C HIS A 67 13.69 -21.18 16.66
N ASN A 68 12.45 -21.65 16.50
CA ASN A 68 11.41 -21.76 17.53
C ASN A 68 11.05 -20.44 18.24
N ARG A 69 11.44 -19.30 17.69
CA ARG A 69 11.11 -17.96 18.18
C ARG A 69 11.05 -16.98 17.02
N TYR A 70 10.33 -15.88 17.20
CA TYR A 70 10.49 -14.72 16.32
C TYR A 70 11.81 -13.97 16.62
N PRO A 71 12.31 -13.12 15.70
CA PRO A 71 13.44 -12.24 15.96
C PRO A 71 13.24 -11.42 17.23
N THR A 72 14.32 -11.15 17.96
CA THR A 72 14.26 -10.22 19.09
C THR A 72 14.08 -8.78 18.60
N ASP A 73 13.65 -7.88 19.48
CA ASP A 73 13.53 -6.45 19.15
C ASP A 73 14.89 -5.83 18.77
N GLU A 74 16.00 -6.37 19.31
CA GLU A 74 17.37 -5.94 18.97
C GLU A 74 17.83 -6.45 17.60
N GLU A 75 17.47 -7.69 17.23
CA GLU A 75 17.73 -8.24 15.90
C GLU A 75 16.84 -7.55 14.84
N GLY A 76 15.58 -7.29 15.21
CA GLY A 76 14.53 -6.70 14.40
C GLY A 76 14.24 -7.48 13.11
N LEU A 77 13.57 -6.82 12.16
CA LEU A 77 13.31 -7.39 10.84
C LEU A 77 14.58 -7.55 9.99
N ARG A 78 15.66 -6.84 10.35
CA ARG A 78 16.92 -6.86 9.60
C ARG A 78 17.49 -8.27 9.48
N VAL A 79 17.29 -9.10 10.51
CA VAL A 79 17.73 -10.52 10.50
C VAL A 79 17.10 -11.35 9.37
N LEU A 80 16.01 -10.89 8.75
CA LEU A 80 15.34 -11.62 7.66
C LEU A 80 16.09 -11.53 6.32
N TRP A 81 16.98 -10.56 6.14
CA TRP A 81 17.80 -10.38 4.93
C TRP A 81 19.29 -10.22 5.21
N ASP A 82 19.68 -9.95 6.45
CA ASP A 82 21.08 -9.76 6.84
C ASP A 82 21.44 -10.73 7.97
N LYS A 83 22.38 -11.63 7.68
CA LYS A 83 22.88 -12.61 8.64
C LYS A 83 23.61 -11.94 9.82
N GLU A 84 24.30 -10.83 9.58
CA GLU A 84 25.11 -10.15 10.60
C GLU A 84 24.25 -9.46 11.66
N ALA A 85 22.95 -9.28 11.39
CA ALA A 85 21.99 -8.78 12.37
C ALA A 85 21.59 -9.82 13.43
N ALA A 86 21.86 -11.11 13.20
CA ALA A 86 21.60 -12.16 14.20
C ALA A 86 22.62 -12.07 15.34
N ILE A 87 22.13 -11.96 16.57
CA ILE A 87 22.99 -11.80 17.77
C ILE A 87 23.56 -13.16 18.21
N ASP A 88 22.79 -14.22 18.04
CA ASP A 88 23.15 -15.57 18.45
C ASP A 88 23.90 -16.33 17.34
N GLU A 89 25.04 -16.94 17.68
CA GLU A 89 25.82 -17.78 16.77
C GLU A 89 25.01 -18.95 16.20
N ASP A 90 24.09 -19.53 16.98
CA ASP A 90 23.27 -20.65 16.54
C ASP A 90 22.21 -20.21 15.53
N VAL A 91 21.72 -18.97 15.65
CA VAL A 91 20.88 -18.35 14.62
C VAL A 91 21.72 -18.14 13.36
N GLN A 92 22.92 -17.57 13.47
CA GLN A 92 23.81 -17.36 12.32
C GLN A 92 24.18 -18.66 11.59
N LYS A 93 24.35 -19.78 12.30
CA LYS A 93 24.68 -21.09 11.70
C LYS A 93 23.52 -21.66 10.87
N LYS A 94 22.29 -21.52 11.36
CA LYS A 94 21.07 -22.03 10.69
C LYS A 94 20.41 -20.99 9.78
N TRP A 95 20.96 -19.77 9.76
CA TRP A 95 20.42 -18.67 8.99
C TRP A 95 20.40 -19.00 7.50
N THR A 96 19.28 -18.67 6.89
CA THR A 96 19.10 -18.70 5.44
C THR A 96 18.50 -17.37 5.01
N LYS A 97 18.66 -17.01 3.75
CA LYS A 97 18.06 -15.79 3.21
C LYS A 97 16.53 -15.99 3.14
N LEU A 98 15.79 -15.35 4.06
CA LEU A 98 14.34 -15.51 4.19
C LEU A 98 13.54 -14.54 3.31
N THR A 99 14.18 -13.49 2.81
CA THR A 99 13.59 -12.51 1.89
C THR A 99 14.54 -12.25 0.72
N GLU A 100 14.02 -12.13 -0.50
CA GLU A 100 14.84 -11.99 -1.72
C GLU A 100 15.56 -10.63 -1.79
N ALA A 101 14.92 -9.58 -1.28
CA ALA A 101 15.45 -8.23 -1.24
C ALA A 101 15.28 -7.62 0.16
N PRO A 102 16.19 -6.72 0.59
CA PRO A 102 16.01 -5.96 1.81
C PRO A 102 14.72 -5.14 1.76
N MET A 103 13.85 -5.32 2.75
CA MET A 103 12.60 -4.57 2.90
C MET A 103 12.71 -3.63 4.11
N ALA A 104 13.75 -2.80 4.14
CA ALA A 104 14.01 -1.89 5.25
C ALA A 104 12.95 -0.79 5.38
N LYS A 105 12.29 -0.43 4.27
CA LYS A 105 11.27 0.62 4.21
C LYS A 105 10.02 0.14 3.52
N ASP A 106 8.88 0.70 3.90
CA ASP A 106 7.59 0.54 3.22
C ASP A 106 7.50 1.42 1.95
N ARG A 107 6.34 1.41 1.29
CA ARG A 107 6.09 2.18 0.05
C ARG A 107 5.99 3.69 0.28
N TYR A 108 5.76 4.11 1.52
CA TYR A 108 5.73 5.50 1.95
C TYR A 108 7.12 6.01 2.40
N GLY A 109 8.11 5.12 2.44
CA GLY A 109 9.50 5.38 2.79
C GLY A 109 9.77 5.36 4.29
N ASN A 110 8.84 4.87 5.09
CA ASN A 110 8.97 4.71 6.53
C ASN A 110 9.63 3.36 6.84
N GLU A 111 10.33 3.28 7.97
CA GLU A 111 10.80 1.99 8.48
C GLU A 111 9.59 1.20 9.00
N TRP A 112 9.68 -0.12 8.95
CA TRP A 112 8.64 -0.99 9.50
C TRP A 112 8.68 -0.97 11.02
N GLY A 113 7.52 -0.89 11.66
CA GLY A 113 7.38 -1.14 13.07
C GLY A 113 7.33 -2.64 13.34
N TYR A 114 8.08 -3.09 14.34
CA TYR A 114 8.14 -4.50 14.72
C TYR A 114 8.29 -4.65 16.23
N ARG A 115 7.54 -5.60 16.80
CA ARG A 115 7.67 -6.01 18.20
C ARG A 115 7.58 -7.52 18.30
N GLN A 116 8.55 -8.14 18.98
CA GLN A 116 8.62 -9.59 19.12
C GLN A 116 7.39 -10.17 19.83
N LYS A 117 6.92 -9.50 20.88
CA LYS A 117 5.73 -9.86 21.65
C LYS A 117 4.63 -8.86 21.38
N SER A 118 3.47 -9.35 20.98
CA SER A 118 2.32 -8.50 20.70
C SER A 118 1.81 -7.82 21.98
N GLU A 119 1.44 -6.54 21.87
CA GLU A 119 0.68 -5.83 22.90
C GLU A 119 -0.84 -5.92 22.68
N HIS A 120 -1.26 -6.41 21.51
CA HIS A 120 -2.64 -6.39 21.03
C HIS A 120 -3.39 -7.73 21.22
N THR A 121 -2.71 -8.77 21.70
CA THR A 121 -3.30 -10.06 22.05
C THR A 121 -2.65 -10.67 23.29
N GLU A 122 -3.39 -11.53 23.99
CA GLU A 122 -2.88 -12.32 25.11
C GLU A 122 -2.01 -13.51 24.65
N ASP A 123 -1.99 -13.80 23.35
CA ASP A 123 -1.17 -14.88 22.79
C ASP A 123 0.33 -14.57 22.91
N GLU A 124 1.02 -15.32 23.78
CA GLU A 124 2.48 -15.16 24.00
C GLU A 124 3.33 -15.42 22.74
N ASP A 125 2.75 -16.11 21.76
CA ASP A 125 3.35 -16.45 20.46
C ASP A 125 3.00 -15.43 19.35
N ALA A 126 2.29 -14.34 19.66
CA ALA A 126 1.98 -13.30 18.68
C ALA A 126 3.06 -12.20 18.66
N TYR A 127 3.19 -11.56 17.51
CA TYR A 127 4.10 -10.44 17.26
C TYR A 127 3.32 -9.28 16.61
N ASP A 128 3.86 -8.08 16.76
CA ASP A 128 3.34 -6.89 16.09
C ASP A 128 4.25 -6.53 14.91
N LEU A 129 3.63 -6.24 13.77
CA LEU A 129 4.27 -5.72 12.57
C LEU A 129 3.33 -4.67 11.96
N TRP A 130 3.81 -3.46 11.76
CA TRP A 130 3.00 -2.38 11.18
C TRP A 130 3.80 -1.46 10.26
N SER A 131 3.07 -0.75 9.41
CA SER A 131 3.53 0.39 8.64
C SER A 131 2.75 1.62 9.11
N TYR A 132 3.47 2.73 9.29
CA TYR A 132 2.96 4.05 9.71
C TYR A 132 2.07 4.75 8.67
N GLY A 133 1.68 4.03 7.61
CA GLY A 133 0.89 4.59 6.52
C GLY A 133 1.53 5.80 5.84
N ARG A 134 0.67 6.65 5.29
CA ARG A 134 1.06 7.83 4.51
C ARG A 134 1.42 8.99 5.43
N ASP A 135 0.73 9.11 6.56
CA ASP A 135 0.92 10.20 7.51
C ASP A 135 2.20 10.07 8.37
N LYS A 136 2.81 8.87 8.36
CA LYS A 136 4.08 8.54 9.04
C LYS A 136 3.97 8.62 10.55
N THR A 137 2.76 8.49 11.09
CA THR A 137 2.46 8.62 12.51
C THR A 137 1.84 7.32 12.98
N GLU A 138 2.29 6.81 14.12
CA GLU A 138 1.73 5.59 14.71
C GLU A 138 0.41 5.88 15.43
N GLY A 139 -0.49 4.92 15.39
CA GLY A 139 -1.79 4.96 16.07
C GLY A 139 -2.86 5.70 15.29
N THR A 140 -2.70 5.85 13.97
CA THR A 140 -3.64 6.55 13.09
C THR A 140 -4.43 5.56 12.23
N ASP A 141 -5.51 6.05 11.63
CA ASP A 141 -6.43 5.18 10.87
C ASP A 141 -5.77 4.56 9.63
N ASP A 142 -4.77 5.23 9.04
CA ASP A 142 -4.03 4.77 7.86
C ASP A 142 -2.90 3.78 8.16
N ASP A 143 -2.67 3.42 9.42
CA ASP A 143 -1.74 2.37 9.77
C ASP A 143 -2.13 1.03 9.16
N ILE A 144 -1.16 0.31 8.61
CA ILE A 144 -1.36 -1.05 8.11
C ILE A 144 -0.69 -2.00 9.08
N VAL A 145 -1.51 -2.70 9.87
CA VAL A 145 -1.07 -3.51 11.02
C VAL A 145 -1.22 -5.02 10.77
N SER A 146 -0.49 -5.83 11.55
CA SER A 146 -0.53 -7.28 11.44
C SER A 146 -1.65 -7.95 12.21
N TRP A 147 -2.12 -7.30 13.28
CA TRP A 147 -3.19 -7.74 14.19
C TRP A 147 -4.56 -7.25 13.71
N ASP A 148 -5.63 -7.79 14.29
CA ASP A 148 -6.99 -7.35 13.99
C ASP A 148 -7.30 -6.05 14.74
N LYS A 149 -7.44 -4.92 14.02
CA LYS A 149 -7.80 -3.61 14.61
C LYS A 149 -9.13 -3.65 15.38
N ASP A 150 -10.04 -4.55 15.00
CA ASP A 150 -11.37 -4.66 15.59
C ASP A 150 -11.35 -5.29 16.99
N ALA A 151 -10.29 -6.02 17.36
CA ALA A 151 -10.16 -6.71 18.65
C ALA A 151 -9.97 -5.73 19.83
N GLU A 152 -9.47 -4.52 19.58
CA GLU A 152 -9.24 -3.50 20.63
C GLU A 152 -10.44 -2.59 20.85
N SER A 153 -11.39 -2.56 19.91
CA SER A 153 -12.64 -1.81 20.04
C SER A 153 -13.68 -2.63 20.83
N GLY A 154 -13.48 -2.74 22.14
CA GLY A 154 -14.53 -3.24 23.03
C GLY A 154 -15.77 -2.33 22.96
N GLY A 155 -16.77 -2.67 22.13
CA GLY A 155 -18.07 -2.02 22.16
C GLY A 155 -18.87 -2.02 20.86
N THR A 156 -19.76 -3.01 20.74
CA THR A 156 -21.02 -2.98 19.96
C THR A 156 -20.92 -2.68 18.46
N SER A 157 -21.09 -3.73 17.66
CA SER A 157 -21.85 -3.64 16.41
C SER A 157 -22.85 -4.78 16.37
N GLY A 158 -24.12 -4.40 16.40
CA GLY A 158 -25.26 -5.31 16.54
C GLY A 158 -25.35 -6.30 15.39
N ASP A 159 -25.46 -7.56 15.78
CA ASP A 159 -25.81 -8.65 14.90
C ASP A 159 -27.23 -8.43 14.36
N SER A 160 -27.36 -8.24 13.05
CA SER A 160 -28.64 -8.30 12.35
C SER A 160 -28.63 -9.47 11.38
N SER A 161 -28.46 -10.70 11.90
CA SER A 161 -28.78 -11.90 11.15
C SER A 161 -30.31 -12.10 11.11
N GLY A 162 -30.94 -11.65 10.03
CA GLY A 162 -32.32 -12.00 9.72
C GLY A 162 -32.43 -13.49 9.38
N SER A 163 -32.93 -14.27 10.32
CA SER A 163 -33.36 -15.66 10.12
C SER A 163 -34.62 -15.70 9.26
N THR A 164 -34.53 -16.21 8.03
CA THR A 164 -35.69 -16.75 7.30
C THR A 164 -35.56 -18.25 7.19
N GLY A 165 -36.31 -18.96 8.04
CA GLY A 165 -36.48 -20.40 7.97
C GLY A 165 -37.35 -20.79 6.78
N THR A 166 -36.81 -21.64 5.91
CA THR A 166 -37.54 -22.33 4.85
C THR A 166 -38.03 -23.67 5.39
N THR A 167 -39.34 -23.78 5.65
CA THR A 167 -40.03 -25.05 5.89
C THR A 167 -40.36 -25.71 4.56
N GLY A 168 -39.78 -26.88 4.30
CA GLY A 168 -40.18 -27.77 3.21
C GLY A 168 -41.42 -28.57 3.57
N GLY A 169 -42.33 -28.71 2.60
CA GLY A 169 -43.41 -29.70 2.59
C GLY A 169 -43.01 -30.94 1.79
#